data_AF-A0A5B6YR04-F1
#
_entry.id   AF-A0A5B6YR04-F1
#
_cell.length_a   1.000
_cell.length_b   1.000
_cell.length_c   1.000
_cell.angle_alpha   90.00
_cell.angle_beta   90.00
_cell.angle_gamma   90.00
#
_symmetry.space_group_name_H-M   'P 1'
#
loop_
_entity.id
_entity.type
_entity.pdbx_description
1 polymer ?
#
loop_
_entity_poly.entity_id
_entity_poly.type
_entity_poly.pdbx_seq_one_letter_code
_entity_poly.pdbx_strand_id
1 'polypeptide(L)'
;MASRQLINFQKSSFFFSKNTHLHFRRLLSRQYRISNVIGHDRYLGFPTIIGCSKTDLFTAIQENVRAKTDGWKEKLLFPVGKEIVIKAVATAMPSYAMSVFKLPLKLCRDIQYYLCYFWWGQQGSESKIPWLK
;
A
#
# COMPACT_ATOMS: atom_id res chain seq x y z
N MET A 1 23.00 -6.15 29.25
CA MET A 1 21.57 -6.11 29.64
C MET A 1 20.76 -6.50 28.42
N ALA A 2 20.10 -7.65 28.41
CA ALA A 2 19.23 -8.08 27.31
C ALA A 2 17.79 -7.60 27.58
N SER A 3 17.06 -7.14 26.56
CA SER A 3 15.79 -6.39 26.70
C SER A 3 14.60 -7.16 27.31
N ARG A 4 14.78 -8.43 27.74
CA ARG A 4 13.74 -9.33 28.25
C ARG A 4 12.51 -9.49 27.34
N GLN A 5 12.63 -9.13 26.06
CA GLN A 5 11.54 -9.30 25.09
C GLN A 5 11.48 -10.74 24.58
N LEU A 6 10.26 -11.26 24.46
CA LEU A 6 9.96 -12.57 23.89
C LEU A 6 9.53 -12.40 22.43
N ILE A 7 10.01 -13.31 21.55
CA ILE A 7 9.65 -13.29 20.13
C ILE A 7 8.24 -13.86 19.97
N ASN A 8 7.40 -13.13 19.24
CA ASN A 8 6.09 -13.66 18.85
C ASN A 8 6.26 -14.55 17.60
N PHE A 9 6.26 -15.86 17.81
CA PHE A 9 6.43 -16.86 16.75
C PHE A 9 5.25 -16.93 15.76
N GLN A 10 4.06 -16.44 16.13
CA GLN A 10 2.90 -16.38 15.22
C GLN A 10 3.00 -15.23 14.22
N LYS A 11 3.65 -14.12 14.61
CA LYS A 11 3.89 -12.95 13.75
C LYS A 11 5.24 -12.99 13.04
N SER A 12 6.10 -13.93 13.41
CA SER A 12 7.43 -14.07 12.83
C SER A 12 7.38 -15.08 11.70
N SER A 13 8.10 -14.81 10.62
CA SER A 13 8.21 -15.71 9.48
C SER A 13 9.66 -15.81 9.03
N PHE A 14 10.05 -16.95 8.45
CA PHE A 14 11.36 -17.08 7.81
C PHE A 14 11.21 -16.85 6.31
N PHE A 15 12.07 -15.97 5.80
CA PHE A 15 12.29 -15.81 4.38
C PHE A 15 13.69 -16.31 4.02
N PHE A 16 13.77 -17.08 2.95
CA PHE A 16 15.03 -17.67 2.49
C PHE A 16 15.28 -17.29 1.03
N SER A 17 16.54 -17.00 0.71
CA SER A 17 16.98 -16.79 -0.68
C SER A 17 16.73 -18.05 -1.52
N LYS A 18 16.57 -17.86 -2.83
CA LYS A 18 16.39 -18.96 -3.80
C LYS A 18 17.52 -19.99 -3.75
N ASN A 19 18.72 -19.56 -3.36
CA ASN A 19 19.92 -20.40 -3.29
C ASN A 19 20.10 -21.15 -1.95
N THR A 20 19.14 -21.06 -1.01
CA THR A 20 19.27 -21.74 0.29
C THR A 20 18.83 -23.20 0.19
N HIS A 21 19.70 -24.13 0.58
CA HIS A 21 19.43 -25.57 0.58
C HIS A 21 18.15 -25.92 1.37
N LEU A 22 17.30 -26.77 0.77
CA LEU A 22 16.02 -27.21 1.34
C LEU A 22 16.17 -27.88 2.71
N HIS A 23 17.26 -28.62 2.92
CA HIS A 23 17.55 -29.27 4.21
C HIS A 23 17.67 -28.24 5.35
N PHE A 24 18.41 -27.17 5.11
CA PHE A 24 18.61 -26.09 6.09
C PHE A 24 17.30 -25.33 6.37
N ARG A 25 16.49 -25.10 5.33
CA ARG A 25 15.15 -24.50 5.48
C ARG A 25 14.24 -25.32 6.38
N ARG A 26 14.20 -26.64 6.19
CA ARG A 26 13.38 -27.56 7.00
C ARG A 26 13.88 -27.65 8.44
N LEU A 27 15.19 -27.67 8.64
CA LEU A 27 15.80 -27.71 9.97
C LEU A 27 15.39 -26.50 10.80
N LEU A 28 15.52 -25.30 10.24
CA LEU A 28 15.13 -24.06 10.92
C LEU A 28 13.61 -23.98 11.17
N SER A 29 12.79 -24.35 10.18
CA SER A 29 11.33 -24.35 10.34
C SER A 29 10.89 -25.33 11.44
N ARG A 30 11.50 -26.52 11.52
CA ARG A 30 11.23 -27.51 12.56
C ARG A 30 11.70 -27.04 13.94
N GLN A 31 12.87 -26.42 14.02
CA GLN A 31 13.45 -26.00 15.30
C GLN A 31 12.67 -24.85 15.96
N TYR A 32 12.20 -23.89 15.16
CA TYR A 32 11.50 -22.70 15.69
C TYR A 32 9.97 -22.78 15.56
N ARG A 33 9.42 -23.83 14.92
CA ARG A 33 7.98 -23.98 14.61
C ARG A 33 7.38 -22.79 13.84
N ILE A 34 8.23 -22.08 13.10
CA ILE A 34 7.84 -20.94 12.26
C ILE A 34 7.59 -21.45 10.85
N SER A 35 6.48 -21.01 10.23
CA SER A 35 6.15 -21.34 8.85
C SER A 35 7.14 -20.69 7.87
N ASN A 36 7.50 -21.44 6.83
CA ASN A 36 8.28 -20.92 5.71
C ASN A 36 7.31 -20.28 4.72
N VAL A 37 7.37 -18.96 4.58
CA VAL A 37 6.44 -18.21 3.74
C VAL A 37 7.06 -18.02 2.36
N ILE A 38 6.40 -18.59 1.34
CA ILE A 38 6.85 -18.57 -0.06
C ILE A 38 6.51 -17.23 -0.75
N GLY A 39 5.61 -16.43 -0.17
CA GLY A 39 5.19 -15.14 -0.71
C GLY A 39 4.60 -14.23 0.37
N HIS A 40 5.12 -13.00 0.41
CA HIS A 40 4.84 -11.83 1.24
C HIS A 40 3.88 -11.93 2.43
N ASP A 41 4.44 -11.64 3.60
CA ASP A 41 3.73 -10.89 4.63
C ASP A 41 3.85 -9.38 4.35
N ARG A 42 2.78 -8.61 4.56
CA ARG A 42 2.78 -7.14 4.41
C ARG A 42 3.34 -6.53 5.69
N TYR A 43 4.50 -5.92 5.61
CA TYR A 43 5.05 -5.17 6.72
C TYR A 43 4.77 -3.68 6.53
N LEU A 44 4.12 -3.05 7.51
CA LEU A 44 3.75 -1.63 7.49
C LEU A 44 2.96 -1.22 6.22
N GLY A 45 2.13 -2.12 5.70
CA GLY A 45 1.30 -1.86 4.52
C GLY A 45 1.99 -2.08 3.18
N PHE A 46 3.28 -2.48 3.17
CA PHE A 46 4.03 -2.77 1.95
C PHE A 46 4.51 -4.23 1.93
N PRO A 47 4.68 -4.84 0.74
CA PRO A 47 5.24 -6.17 0.63
C PRO A 47 6.71 -6.14 1.10
N THR A 48 7.04 -7.01 2.05
CA THR A 48 8.37 -7.08 2.69
C THR A 48 9.49 -7.50 1.73
N ILE A 49 9.14 -8.08 0.58
CA ILE A 49 10.08 -8.51 -0.45
C ILE A 49 9.61 -7.86 -1.76
N ILE A 50 10.52 -7.27 -2.53
CA ILE A 50 10.21 -6.66 -3.84
C ILE A 50 10.91 -7.51 -4.88
N GLY A 51 10.47 -8.77 -4.97
CA GLY A 51 10.94 -9.73 -5.95
C GLY A 51 9.82 -9.98 -6.96
N CYS A 52 10.02 -9.48 -8.18
CA CYS A 52 9.25 -9.77 -9.40
C CYS A 52 8.13 -8.82 -9.84
N SER A 53 7.44 -8.05 -8.99
CA SER A 53 6.43 -7.09 -9.50
C SER A 53 6.36 -5.78 -8.70
N LYS A 54 7.27 -4.85 -9.03
CA LYS A 54 7.13 -3.45 -8.60
C LYS A 54 5.77 -2.87 -9.02
N THR A 55 5.21 -3.38 -10.11
CA THR A 55 3.87 -3.05 -10.62
C THR A 55 2.77 -3.35 -9.61
N ASP A 56 2.80 -4.51 -8.95
CA ASP A 56 1.69 -4.94 -8.07
C ASP A 56 1.68 -4.14 -6.76
N LEU A 57 2.86 -3.73 -6.31
CA LEU A 57 3.00 -2.77 -5.22
C LEU A 57 2.37 -1.41 -5.60
N PHE A 58 2.64 -0.94 -6.82
CA PHE A 58 2.13 0.33 -7.29
C PHE A 58 0.63 0.31 -7.55
N THR A 59 0.08 -0.80 -8.09
CA THR A 59 -1.37 -0.97 -8.23
C THR A 59 -2.05 -1.03 -6.87
N ALA A 60 -1.47 -1.71 -5.88
CA ALA A 60 -2.03 -1.73 -4.52
C ALA A 60 -2.08 -0.33 -3.89
N ILE A 61 -1.08 0.53 -4.10
CA ILE A 61 -1.10 1.93 -3.65
C ILE A 61 -2.24 2.68 -4.34
N GLN A 62 -2.36 2.55 -5.65
CA GLN A 62 -3.41 3.19 -6.45
C GLN A 62 -4.81 2.76 -6.00
N GLU A 63 -5.04 1.46 -5.82
CA GLU A 63 -6.31 0.90 -5.34
C GLU A 63 -6.66 1.39 -3.94
N ASN A 64 -5.67 1.46 -3.04
CA ASN A 64 -5.90 1.95 -1.69
C ASN A 64 -6.30 3.44 -1.68
N VAL A 65 -5.65 4.28 -2.49
CA VAL A 65 -6.04 5.69 -2.63
C VAL A 65 -7.46 5.80 -3.19
N ARG A 66 -7.77 5.02 -4.23
CA ARG A 66 -9.09 5.01 -4.86
C ARG A 66 -10.19 4.54 -3.91
N ALA A 67 -9.99 3.44 -3.20
CA ALA A 67 -10.96 2.91 -2.23
C ALA A 67 -11.24 3.93 -1.11
N LYS A 68 -10.21 4.67 -0.68
CA LYS A 68 -10.37 5.77 0.28
C LYS A 68 -11.09 6.97 -0.32
N THR A 69 -10.81 7.39 -1.56
CA THR A 69 -11.55 8.52 -2.14
C THR A 69 -13.02 8.16 -2.41
N ASP A 70 -13.28 6.94 -2.89
CA ASP A 70 -14.64 6.48 -3.24
C ASP A 70 -15.50 6.32 -1.99
N GLY A 71 -14.99 5.67 -0.93
CA GLY A 71 -15.74 5.49 0.32
C GLY A 71 -16.06 6.80 1.08
N TRP A 72 -15.38 7.90 0.73
CA TRP A 72 -15.63 9.22 1.31
C TRP A 72 -16.45 10.12 0.41
N LYS A 73 -16.45 9.87 -0.91
CA LYS A 73 -17.32 10.54 -1.88
C LYS A 73 -18.79 10.39 -1.51
N GLU A 74 -19.17 9.24 -0.97
CA GLU A 74 -20.53 8.96 -0.50
C GLU A 74 -20.90 9.73 0.78
N LYS A 75 -19.91 10.13 1.59
CA LYS A 75 -20.12 10.73 2.92
C LYS A 75 -19.92 12.24 2.97
N LEU A 76 -19.24 12.82 1.98
CA LEU A 76 -18.85 14.23 2.01
C LEU A 76 -19.60 15.05 0.97
N LEU A 77 -20.50 15.90 1.46
CA LEU A 77 -21.35 16.79 0.66
C LEU A 77 -20.73 18.17 0.41
N PHE A 78 -19.76 18.60 1.25
CA PHE A 78 -19.23 19.96 1.22
C PHE A 78 -17.81 20.05 0.62
N PRO A 79 -17.51 21.11 -0.18
CA PRO A 79 -16.19 21.32 -0.79
C PRO A 79 -15.03 21.33 0.23
N VAL A 80 -15.25 21.95 1.39
CA VAL A 80 -14.25 22.02 2.48
C VAL A 80 -13.90 20.62 3.01
N GLY A 81 -14.90 19.75 3.15
CA GLY A 81 -14.69 18.36 3.58
C GLY A 81 -13.84 17.58 2.58
N LYS A 82 -14.07 17.79 1.28
CA LYS A 82 -13.24 17.19 0.22
C LYS A 82 -11.80 17.67 0.29
N GLU A 83 -11.57 18.96 0.55
CA GLU A 83 -10.23 19.54 0.61
C GLU A 83 -9.41 18.93 1.75
N ILE A 84 -10.03 18.83 2.92
CA ILE A 84 -9.42 18.25 4.12
C ILE A 84 -9.05 16.80 3.85
N VAL A 85 -9.92 15.99 3.24
CA VAL A 85 -9.60 14.58 2.94
C VAL A 85 -8.47 14.43 1.94
N ILE A 86 -8.47 15.24 0.89
CA ILE A 86 -7.36 15.23 -0.09
C ILE A 86 -6.04 15.53 0.62
N LYS A 87 -5.99 16.61 1.41
CA LYS A 87 -4.76 17.09 2.06
C LYS A 87 -4.29 16.22 3.22
N ALA A 88 -5.21 15.64 4.00
CA ALA A 88 -4.87 14.90 5.21
C ALA A 88 -4.65 13.41 4.95
N VAL A 89 -5.41 12.81 4.03
CA VAL A 89 -5.43 11.36 3.82
C VAL A 89 -4.84 11.02 2.46
N ALA A 90 -5.38 11.61 1.40
CA ALA A 90 -5.10 11.14 0.05
C ALA A 90 -3.69 11.52 -0.44
N THR A 91 -3.13 12.63 -0.01
CA THR A 91 -1.73 13.02 -0.25
C THR A 91 -0.75 12.32 0.72
N ALA A 92 -1.16 12.02 1.94
CA ALA A 92 -0.31 11.38 2.93
C ALA A 92 0.11 9.95 2.52
N MET A 93 -0.78 9.20 1.85
CA MET A 93 -0.50 7.84 1.37
C MET A 93 0.64 7.77 0.34
N PRO A 94 0.61 8.52 -0.78
CA PRO A 94 1.72 8.57 -1.73
C PRO A 94 2.97 9.22 -1.13
N SER A 95 2.86 10.20 -0.21
CA SER A 95 4.02 10.74 0.51
C SER A 95 4.74 9.68 1.34
N TYR A 96 3.99 8.85 2.08
CA TYR A 96 4.57 7.73 2.82
C TYR A 96 5.22 6.70 1.88
N ALA A 97 4.55 6.34 0.78
CA ALA A 97 5.13 5.44 -0.21
C ALA A 97 6.41 6.00 -0.86
N MET A 98 6.46 7.31 -1.14
CA MET A 98 7.64 7.98 -1.70
C MET A 98 8.82 8.02 -0.73
N SER A 99 8.58 7.96 0.58
CA SER A 99 9.65 7.92 1.59
C SER A 99 10.44 6.60 1.55
N VAL A 100 9.81 5.51 1.08
CA VAL A 100 10.41 4.17 1.05
C VAL A 100 10.75 3.73 -0.39
N PHE A 101 10.00 4.21 -1.39
CA PHE A 101 10.12 3.78 -2.79
C PHE A 101 10.13 4.95 -3.77
N LYS A 102 10.96 4.85 -4.81
CA LYS A 102 10.87 5.73 -5.98
C LYS A 102 9.66 5.34 -6.83
N LEU A 103 8.59 6.12 -6.75
CA LEU A 103 7.38 5.89 -7.54
C LEU A 103 7.59 6.27 -9.02
N PRO A 104 7.04 5.51 -9.98
CA PRO A 104 7.01 5.91 -11.39
C PRO A 104 6.17 7.18 -11.58
N LEU A 105 6.60 8.07 -12.46
CA LEU A 105 5.86 9.31 -12.77
C LEU A 105 4.43 9.03 -13.25
N LYS A 106 4.22 7.92 -13.97
CA LYS A 106 2.88 7.49 -14.42
C LYS A 106 1.93 7.28 -13.24
N LEU A 107 2.37 6.55 -12.21
CA LEU A 107 1.59 6.31 -11.01
C LEU A 107 1.22 7.63 -10.30
N CYS A 108 2.18 8.55 -10.18
CA CYS A 108 1.90 9.86 -9.56
C CYS A 108 0.84 10.65 -10.35
N ARG A 109 0.91 10.62 -11.69
CA ARG A 109 -0.10 11.26 -12.55
C ARG A 109 -1.48 10.59 -12.41
N ASP A 110 -1.52 9.27 -12.35
CA ASP A 110 -2.76 8.52 -12.17
C ASP A 110 -3.41 8.87 -10.81
N ILE A 111 -2.62 8.92 -9.73
CA ILE A 111 -3.09 9.36 -8.41
C ILE A 111 -3.62 10.81 -8.46
N GLN A 112 -2.87 11.73 -9.07
CA GLN A 112 -3.32 13.12 -9.25
C GLN A 112 -4.64 13.20 -10.02
N TYR A 113 -4.80 12.40 -11.07
CA TYR A 113 -6.04 12.32 -11.82
C TYR A 113 -7.21 11.88 -10.94
N TYR A 114 -7.05 10.86 -10.10
CA TYR A 114 -8.10 10.44 -9.16
C TYR A 114 -8.45 11.51 -8.13
N LEU A 115 -7.46 12.25 -7.60
CA LEU A 115 -7.70 13.34 -6.66
C LEU A 115 -8.47 14.49 -7.32
N CYS A 116 -8.09 14.85 -8.55
CA CYS A 116 -8.82 15.83 -9.35
C CYS A 116 -10.25 15.37 -9.62
N TYR A 117 -10.43 14.10 -9.99
CA TYR A 117 -11.75 13.53 -10.20
C TYR A 117 -12.61 13.55 -8.93
N PHE A 118 -12.04 13.24 -7.77
CA PHE A 118 -12.74 13.30 -6.49
C PHE A 118 -13.14 14.75 -6.12
N TRP A 119 -12.24 15.70 -6.37
CA TRP A 119 -12.49 17.13 -6.14
C TRP A 119 -13.65 17.65 -7.00
N TRP A 120 -13.55 17.45 -8.32
CA TRP A 120 -14.51 17.98 -9.31
C TRP A 120 -15.77 17.11 -9.49
N GLY A 121 -15.72 15.83 -9.12
CA GLY A 121 -16.82 14.89 -9.27
C GLY A 121 -17.95 15.17 -8.30
N GLN A 122 -19.15 15.44 -8.82
CA GLN A 122 -20.37 15.57 -8.03
C GLN A 122 -20.95 14.20 -7.65
N GLN A 123 -21.82 14.20 -6.63
CA GLN A 123 -22.70 13.08 -6.29
C GLN A 123 -23.87 13.14 -7.28
N GLY A 124 -23.81 12.32 -8.33
CA GLY A 124 -24.68 12.43 -9.49
C GLY A 124 -23.87 12.21 -10.77
N SER A 125 -24.49 11.57 -11.74
CA SER A 125 -23.89 11.00 -12.96
C SER A 125 -23.23 11.98 -13.95
N GLU A 126 -22.72 13.13 -13.51
CA GLU A 126 -22.12 14.13 -14.39
C GLU A 126 -20.69 14.46 -13.97
N SER A 127 -19.74 14.02 -14.80
CA SER A 127 -18.34 14.40 -14.70
C SER A 127 -18.12 15.68 -15.50
N LYS A 128 -18.12 16.84 -14.84
CA LYS A 128 -17.52 18.04 -15.45
C LYS A 128 -16.02 17.99 -15.24
N ILE A 129 -15.32 17.47 -16.24
CA ILE A 129 -13.87 17.62 -16.35
C ILE A 129 -13.62 19.09 -16.76
N PRO A 130 -12.89 19.91 -15.97
CA PRO A 130 -12.77 21.35 -16.26
C PRO A 130 -11.92 21.71 -17.50
N TRP A 131 -11.35 20.72 -18.19
CA TRP A 131 -10.38 20.93 -19.29
C TRP A 131 -10.60 20.03 -20.51
N LEU A 132 -11.77 19.40 -20.65
CA LEU A 132 -12.18 18.85 -21.94
C LEU A 132 -13.06 19.88 -22.66
N LYS A 133 -12.50 20.47 -23.71
CA LYS A 133 -13.28 20.96 -24.86
C LYS A 133 -13.55 19.78 -25.78
#